data_AF-A0A7C4UBE7-F1
#
_entry.id   AF-A0A7C4UBE7-F1
#
_cell.length_a   1.000
_cell.length_b   1.000
_cell.length_c   1.000
_cell.angle_alpha   90.00
_cell.angle_beta   90.00
_cell.angle_gamma   90.00
#
_symmetry.space_group_name_H-M   'P 1'
#
loop_
_entity.id
_entity.type
_entity.pdbx_description
1 polymer ?
#
loop_
_entity_poly.entity_id
_entity_poly.type
_entity_poly.pdbx_seq_one_letter_code
_entity_poly.pdbx_strand_id
1 'polypeptide(L)'
;MYFRLTVLALLLTAGTTAQNLKTFSATMRPDSLCYLSIKNSKAYTKDAASDVKSALDLGLFETKADKSSIIEWYNLKPGNEKVPEALCGTKTKVAAISFDHDQFDKCKTAADLKRMTGYLSANSFSHFAVVRNSNDYYQRCFIIEREDGKRGLIFVTATGGNTFKVEVKAE
;
A
#
# COMPACT_ATOMS: atom_id res chain seq x y z
N MET A 1 -5.00 -28.43 -62.42
CA MET A 1 -6.14 -27.90 -61.63
C MET A 1 -5.69 -27.86 -60.17
N TYR A 2 -5.81 -26.69 -59.54
CA TYR A 2 -5.67 -26.28 -58.12
C TYR A 2 -5.34 -27.36 -57.07
N PHE A 3 -4.47 -27.10 -56.07
CA PHE A 3 -4.79 -26.24 -54.93
C PHE A 3 -3.53 -25.64 -54.28
N ARG A 4 -3.53 -24.31 -54.08
CA ARG A 4 -2.59 -23.60 -53.20
C ARG A 4 -3.09 -23.73 -51.76
N LEU A 5 -2.27 -24.29 -50.88
CA LEU A 5 -2.52 -24.30 -49.44
C LEU A 5 -1.92 -23.02 -48.84
N THR A 6 -2.76 -21.99 -48.68
CA THR A 6 -2.38 -20.78 -47.92
C THR A 6 -2.65 -21.05 -46.44
N VAL A 7 -1.61 -21.35 -45.67
CA VAL A 7 -1.71 -21.46 -44.21
C VAL A 7 -1.79 -20.04 -43.64
N LEU A 8 -3.00 -19.62 -43.29
CA LEU A 8 -3.25 -18.38 -42.57
C LEU A 8 -2.92 -18.64 -41.08
N ALA A 9 -1.75 -18.20 -40.64
CA ALA A 9 -1.40 -18.21 -39.22
C ALA A 9 -2.30 -17.20 -38.49
N LEU A 10 -3.28 -17.71 -37.75
CA LEU A 10 -4.05 -16.91 -36.79
C LEU A 10 -3.10 -16.43 -35.69
N LEU A 11 -2.79 -15.14 -35.68
CA LEU A 11 -2.27 -14.47 -34.49
C LEU A 11 -3.33 -14.61 -33.38
N LEU A 12 -3.14 -15.59 -32.50
CA LEU A 12 -3.76 -15.59 -31.18
C LEU A 12 -3.21 -14.37 -30.44
N THR A 13 -3.92 -13.25 -30.54
CA THR A 13 -3.81 -12.19 -29.54
C THR A 13 -4.35 -12.80 -28.24
N ALA A 14 -3.45 -13.38 -27.45
CA ALA A 14 -3.71 -13.62 -26.05
C ALA A 14 -3.95 -12.26 -25.40
N GLY A 15 -5.21 -11.82 -25.41
CA GLY A 15 -5.66 -10.72 -24.59
C GLY A 15 -5.47 -11.16 -23.15
N THR A 16 -4.30 -10.88 -22.59
CA THR A 16 -4.09 -10.96 -21.15
C THR A 16 -5.08 -10.00 -20.54
N THR A 17 -6.22 -10.50 -20.07
CA THR A 17 -7.15 -9.71 -19.29
C THR A 17 -6.37 -9.16 -18.10
N ALA A 18 -6.14 -7.85 -18.07
CA ALA A 18 -5.35 -7.22 -17.03
C ALA A 18 -5.99 -7.56 -15.66
N GLN A 19 -5.21 -8.16 -14.76
CA GLN A 19 -5.70 -8.57 -13.45
C GLN A 19 -6.18 -7.33 -12.68
N ASN A 20 -7.45 -7.34 -12.24
CA ASN A 20 -8.00 -6.29 -11.40
C ASN A 20 -7.32 -6.29 -10.02
N LEU A 21 -7.09 -5.10 -9.47
CA LEU A 21 -6.58 -4.93 -8.12
C LEU A 21 -7.69 -5.24 -7.10
N LYS A 22 -7.34 -5.98 -6.05
CA LYS A 22 -8.21 -6.14 -4.89
C LYS A 22 -8.30 -4.80 -4.17
N THR A 23 -9.53 -4.38 -3.89
CA THR A 23 -9.80 -3.09 -3.23
C THR A 23 -10.49 -3.32 -1.90
N PHE A 24 -10.06 -2.59 -0.87
CA PHE A 24 -10.76 -2.53 0.41
C PHE A 24 -10.54 -1.17 1.08
N SER A 25 -11.30 -0.90 2.14
CA SER A 25 -11.04 0.24 3.00
C SER A 25 -11.02 -0.19 4.46
N ALA A 26 -10.21 0.49 5.27
CA ALA A 26 -10.12 0.29 6.69
C ALA A 26 -10.09 1.64 7.41
N THR A 27 -10.74 1.70 8.57
CA THR A 27 -10.50 2.79 9.52
C THR A 27 -9.22 2.48 10.29
N MET A 28 -8.37 3.48 10.47
CA MET A 28 -7.15 3.37 11.24
C MET A 28 -6.99 4.53 12.22
N ARG A 29 -6.38 4.23 13.36
CA ARG A 29 -6.06 5.19 14.42
C ARG A 29 -4.67 4.88 14.96
N PRO A 30 -3.74 5.85 14.99
CA PRO A 30 -2.37 5.57 15.41
C PRO A 30 -2.19 4.99 16.82
N ASP A 31 -3.16 5.23 17.71
CA ASP A 31 -3.12 4.86 19.11
C ASP A 31 -3.78 3.51 19.45
N SER A 32 -4.67 3.02 18.59
CA SER A 32 -5.62 1.96 18.97
C SER A 32 -5.89 0.94 17.87
N LEU A 33 -5.90 1.35 16.60
CA LEU A 33 -6.22 0.51 15.45
C LEU A 33 -5.20 0.80 14.34
N CYS A 34 -3.95 0.44 14.61
CA CYS A 34 -2.78 0.96 13.91
C CYS A 34 -2.08 -0.02 12.97
N TYR A 35 -2.44 -1.31 12.96
CA TYR A 35 -1.75 -2.29 12.11
C TYR A 35 -2.59 -2.66 10.89
N LEU A 36 -2.11 -2.38 9.68
CA LEU A 36 -2.76 -2.73 8.42
C LEU A 36 -2.34 -4.12 7.95
N SER A 37 -3.31 -4.94 7.53
CA SER A 37 -3.09 -6.16 6.75
C SER A 37 -3.82 -6.06 5.43
N ILE A 38 -3.07 -6.17 4.35
CA ILE A 38 -3.60 -6.14 2.98
C ILE A 38 -4.14 -7.50 2.60
N LYS A 39 -3.43 -8.56 3.00
CA LYS A 39 -3.87 -9.95 2.79
C LYS A 39 -5.25 -10.20 3.41
N ASN A 40 -5.47 -9.67 4.61
CA ASN A 40 -6.72 -9.86 5.36
C ASN A 40 -7.70 -8.69 5.19
N SER A 41 -7.37 -7.71 4.34
CA SER A 41 -8.22 -6.56 3.99
C SER A 41 -8.77 -5.78 5.20
N LYS A 42 -7.99 -5.61 6.27
CA LYS A 42 -8.44 -4.89 7.48
C LYS A 42 -7.29 -4.37 8.34
N ALA A 43 -7.64 -3.53 9.31
CA ALA A 43 -6.74 -3.06 10.35
C ALA A 43 -6.95 -3.81 11.68
N TYR A 44 -5.92 -3.85 12.52
CA TYR A 44 -5.88 -4.54 13.80
C TYR A 44 -5.44 -3.61 14.92
N THR A 45 -5.95 -3.90 16.11
CA THR A 45 -5.41 -3.36 17.36
C THR A 45 -4.06 -4.01 17.66
N LYS A 46 -3.30 -3.45 18.60
CA LYS A 46 -2.03 -4.04 19.04
C LYS A 46 -2.19 -5.48 19.54
N ASP A 47 -3.25 -5.74 20.32
CA ASP A 47 -3.46 -7.06 20.92
C ASP A 47 -3.78 -8.11 19.85
N ALA A 48 -4.71 -7.81 18.96
CA ALA A 48 -5.12 -8.72 17.89
C ALA A 48 -4.05 -8.91 16.80
N ALA A 49 -3.14 -7.93 16.64
CA ALA A 49 -2.03 -8.00 15.69
C ALA A 49 -1.05 -9.14 16.02
N SER A 50 -0.89 -9.49 17.30
CA SER A 50 0.04 -10.54 17.75
C SER A 50 -0.29 -11.91 17.16
N ASP A 51 -1.58 -12.21 16.99
CA ASP A 51 -2.06 -13.50 16.47
C ASP A 51 -1.89 -13.63 14.95
N VAL A 52 -1.66 -12.52 14.24
CA VAL A 52 -1.61 -12.46 12.77
C VAL A 52 -0.36 -11.77 12.24
N LYS A 53 0.73 -11.73 13.02
CA LYS A 53 1.96 -10.98 12.72
C LYS A 53 2.50 -11.16 11.30
N SER A 54 2.42 -12.38 10.75
CA SER A 54 2.94 -12.69 9.40
C SER A 54 2.05 -12.18 8.26
N ALA A 55 0.86 -11.67 8.57
CA ALA A 55 -0.08 -11.10 7.61
C ALA A 55 -0.13 -9.57 7.66
N LEU A 56 0.52 -8.94 8.64
CA LEU A 56 0.57 -7.50 8.76
C LEU A 56 1.55 -6.92 7.74
N ASP A 57 1.30 -5.70 7.26
CA ASP A 57 2.12 -5.02 6.25
C ASP A 57 2.74 -3.73 6.78
N LEU A 58 1.92 -2.87 7.40
CA LEU A 58 2.34 -1.55 7.89
C LEU A 58 1.71 -1.25 9.25
N GLY A 59 2.44 -0.51 10.08
CA GLY A 59 1.91 0.18 11.26
C GLY A 59 1.75 1.67 10.98
N LEU A 60 0.67 2.28 11.46
CA LEU A 60 0.45 3.73 11.48
C LEU A 60 0.71 4.22 12.90
N PHE A 61 1.76 5.01 13.11
CA PHE A 61 2.13 5.46 14.45
C PHE A 61 2.25 6.97 14.52
N GLU A 62 1.97 7.51 15.71
CA GLU A 62 2.16 8.92 16.03
C GLU A 62 3.39 9.07 16.93
N THR A 63 4.36 9.86 16.50
CA THR A 63 5.47 10.32 17.33
C THR A 63 5.18 11.74 17.79
N LYS A 64 5.14 11.95 19.11
CA LYS A 64 4.97 13.27 19.73
C LYS A 64 6.30 13.74 20.31
N ALA A 65 6.65 15.01 20.06
CA ALA A 65 7.78 15.68 20.67
C ALA A 65 7.38 17.13 20.98
N ASP A 66 7.33 17.48 22.26
CA ASP A 66 6.84 18.77 22.77
C ASP A 66 5.51 19.20 22.16
N LYS A 67 5.53 20.22 21.29
CA LYS A 67 4.37 20.79 20.59
C LYS A 67 4.19 20.24 19.18
N SER A 68 4.98 19.25 18.78
CA SER A 68 4.98 18.65 17.45
C SER A 68 4.46 17.21 17.49
N SER A 69 3.83 16.81 16.40
CA SER A 69 3.38 15.44 16.18
C SER A 69 3.61 15.06 14.73
N ILE A 70 4.09 13.85 14.51
CA ILE A 70 4.29 13.25 13.18
C ILE A 70 3.59 11.90 13.17
N ILE A 71 2.71 11.70 12.20
CA ILE A 71 2.02 10.44 11.94
C ILE A 71 2.62 9.84 10.69
N GLU A 72 3.05 8.57 10.78
CA GLU A 72 3.83 7.93 9.74
C GLU A 72 3.41 6.47 9.57
N TRP A 73 3.52 6.00 8.33
CA TRP A 73 3.60 4.58 8.05
C TRP A 73 4.97 4.05 8.43
N TYR A 74 5.00 2.87 9.03
CA TYR A 74 6.20 2.10 9.31
C TYR A 74 6.02 0.67 8.84
N ASN A 75 7.06 0.10 8.25
CA ASN A 75 7.11 -1.33 8.01
C ASN A 75 7.47 -2.09 9.29
N LEU A 76 7.15 -3.39 9.30
CA LEU A 76 7.29 -4.25 10.48
C LEU A 76 8.62 -5.01 10.50
N LYS A 77 9.66 -4.41 9.92
CA LYS A 77 11.02 -4.94 9.95
C LYS A 77 11.57 -4.94 11.39
N PRO A 78 12.31 -5.99 11.81
CA PRO A 78 13.05 -5.98 13.08
C PRO A 78 14.03 -4.82 13.21
N GLY A 79 14.19 -4.28 14.43
CA GLY A 79 15.10 -3.17 14.72
C GLY A 79 14.54 -1.79 14.36
N ASN A 80 13.25 -1.69 14.04
CA ASN A 80 12.54 -0.42 13.99
C ASN A 80 12.02 -0.08 15.40
N GLU A 81 12.56 0.96 16.03
CA GLU A 81 12.23 1.35 17.41
C GLU A 81 10.74 1.65 17.64
N LYS A 82 9.98 1.93 16.58
CA LYS A 82 8.55 2.24 16.66
C LYS A 82 7.66 1.00 16.63
N VAL A 83 8.19 -0.15 16.18
CA VAL A 83 7.45 -1.40 16.08
C VAL A 83 7.86 -2.31 17.24
N PRO A 84 6.93 -2.75 18.10
CA PRO A 84 7.23 -3.73 19.13
C PRO A 84 7.83 -5.00 18.51
N GLU A 85 8.93 -5.51 19.06
CA GLU A 85 9.64 -6.67 18.51
C GLU A 85 8.73 -7.89 18.30
N ALA A 86 7.79 -8.11 19.22
CA ALA A 86 6.80 -9.20 19.14
C ALA A 86 5.88 -9.12 17.90
N LEU A 87 5.74 -7.93 17.31
CA LEU A 87 4.92 -7.64 16.14
C LEU A 87 5.75 -7.48 14.86
N CYS A 88 7.08 -7.61 14.95
CA CYS A 88 7.92 -7.65 13.76
C CYS A 88 7.57 -8.87 12.90
N GLY A 89 7.61 -8.67 11.59
CA GLY A 89 7.21 -9.65 10.60
C GLY A 89 7.66 -9.24 9.22
N THR A 90 6.72 -8.74 8.41
CA THR A 90 6.94 -8.44 6.99
C THR A 90 7.76 -7.16 6.77
N LYS A 91 8.47 -7.13 5.64
CA LYS A 91 9.27 -6.00 5.17
C LYS A 91 8.60 -5.26 4.02
N THR A 92 7.28 -5.06 4.08
CA THR A 92 6.58 -4.23 3.10
C THR A 92 7.16 -2.82 3.09
N LYS A 93 7.69 -2.36 1.97
CA LYS A 93 8.25 -1.02 1.85
C LYS A 93 7.18 -0.05 1.37
N VAL A 94 7.38 1.24 1.64
CA VAL A 94 6.41 2.29 1.32
C VAL A 94 7.10 3.50 0.71
N ALA A 95 6.42 4.17 -0.21
CA ALA A 95 6.83 5.47 -0.75
C ALA A 95 5.63 6.40 -0.87
N ALA A 96 5.82 7.67 -0.50
CA ALA A 96 4.85 8.74 -0.77
C ALA A 96 4.83 9.06 -2.27
N ILE A 97 3.64 9.24 -2.84
CA ILE A 97 3.48 9.64 -4.25
C ILE A 97 2.42 10.74 -4.38
N SER A 98 2.61 11.66 -5.34
CA SER A 98 1.74 12.82 -5.51
C SER A 98 0.49 12.51 -6.35
N PHE A 99 -0.19 11.40 -6.08
CA PHE A 99 -1.47 11.10 -6.72
C PHE A 99 -2.63 11.77 -5.98
N ASP A 100 -3.52 12.39 -6.75
CA ASP A 100 -4.83 12.79 -6.27
C ASP A 100 -5.81 11.60 -6.21
N HIS A 101 -7.02 11.86 -5.72
CA HIS A 101 -8.03 10.83 -5.56
C HIS A 101 -8.53 10.32 -6.93
N ASP A 102 -8.61 11.18 -7.95
CA ASP A 102 -8.99 10.80 -9.31
C ASP A 102 -7.97 9.83 -9.94
N GLN A 103 -6.67 10.08 -9.76
CA GLN A 103 -5.60 9.18 -10.21
C GLN A 103 -5.63 7.86 -9.46
N PHE A 104 -5.90 7.89 -8.15
CA PHE A 104 -6.12 6.69 -7.37
C PHE A 104 -7.29 5.89 -7.94
N ASP A 105 -8.44 6.52 -8.20
CA ASP A 105 -9.66 5.90 -8.71
C ASP A 105 -9.50 5.29 -10.12
N LYS A 106 -8.72 5.95 -10.97
CA LYS A 106 -8.38 5.48 -12.32
C LYS A 106 -7.48 4.23 -12.30
N CYS A 107 -6.71 4.00 -11.24
CA CYS A 107 -5.91 2.80 -11.11
C CYS A 107 -6.82 1.61 -10.73
N LYS A 108 -7.11 0.71 -11.69
CA LYS A 108 -8.02 -0.43 -11.48
C LYS A 108 -7.33 -1.78 -11.64
N THR A 109 -6.31 -1.84 -12.49
CA THR A 109 -5.61 -3.08 -12.83
C THR A 109 -4.14 -3.04 -12.42
N ALA A 110 -3.49 -4.20 -12.32
CA ALA A 110 -2.05 -4.30 -12.13
C ALA A 110 -1.27 -3.59 -13.24
N ALA A 111 -1.80 -3.61 -14.47
CA ALA A 111 -1.20 -2.90 -15.60
C ALA A 111 -1.28 -1.37 -15.44
N ASP A 112 -2.39 -0.83 -14.94
CA ASP A 112 -2.51 0.59 -14.60
C ASP A 112 -1.51 0.97 -13.51
N LEU A 113 -1.44 0.17 -12.44
CA LEU A 113 -0.51 0.40 -11.34
C LEU A 113 0.93 0.49 -11.85
N LYS A 114 1.36 -0.49 -12.64
CA LYS A 114 2.69 -0.53 -13.22
C LYS A 114 2.97 0.66 -14.14
N ARG A 115 2.02 1.01 -15.02
CA ARG A 115 2.16 2.16 -15.94
C ARG A 115 2.26 3.47 -15.18
N MET A 116 1.38 3.68 -14.19
CA MET A 116 1.28 4.92 -13.43
C MET A 116 2.47 5.10 -12.48
N THR A 117 3.08 4.01 -12.00
CA THR A 117 4.18 4.04 -11.01
C THR A 117 5.52 3.56 -11.58
N GLY A 118 5.62 3.42 -12.90
CA GLY A 118 6.80 2.87 -13.58
C GLY A 118 8.07 3.71 -13.44
N TYR A 119 7.94 4.97 -13.04
CA TYR A 119 9.06 5.84 -12.72
C TYR A 119 9.73 5.50 -11.37
N LEU A 120 9.10 4.67 -10.53
CA LEU A 120 9.62 4.27 -9.23
C LEU A 120 10.57 3.07 -9.36
N SER A 121 11.76 3.23 -8.81
CA SER A 121 12.77 2.17 -8.69
C SER A 121 12.74 1.57 -7.27
N ALA A 122 13.49 0.49 -7.04
CA ALA A 122 13.62 -0.10 -5.70
C ALA A 122 14.16 0.91 -4.66
N ASN A 123 14.93 1.92 -5.10
CA ASN A 123 15.47 2.97 -4.24
C ASN A 123 14.45 4.06 -3.89
N SER A 124 13.29 4.07 -4.55
CA SER A 124 12.21 5.01 -4.25
C SER A 124 11.44 4.62 -2.98
N PHE A 125 11.61 3.39 -2.49
CA PHE A 125 10.88 2.87 -1.34
C PHE A 125 11.70 2.94 -0.05
N SER A 126 11.03 3.30 1.03
CA SER A 126 11.61 3.42 2.38
C SER A 126 10.94 2.43 3.35
N HIS A 127 11.47 2.36 4.57
CA HIS A 127 10.88 1.63 5.69
C HIS A 127 9.77 2.42 6.39
N PHE A 128 9.66 3.72 6.11
CA PHE A 128 8.63 4.59 6.66
C PHE A 128 8.24 5.68 5.66
N ALA A 129 7.05 6.24 5.83
CA ALA A 129 6.59 7.39 5.06
C ALA A 129 5.68 8.29 5.90
N VAL A 130 5.91 9.60 5.88
CA VAL A 130 5.11 10.57 6.63
C VAL A 130 3.72 10.66 6.02
N VAL A 131 2.70 10.51 6.85
CA VAL A 131 1.29 10.77 6.51
C VAL A 131 0.95 12.21 6.80
N ARG A 132 1.18 12.66 8.03
CA ARG A 132 0.84 14.01 8.48
C ARG A 132 1.86 14.49 9.49
N ASN A 133 2.13 15.79 9.54
CA ASN A 133 2.80 16.39 10.68
C ASN A 133 2.12 17.69 11.14
N SER A 134 2.60 18.26 12.24
CA SER A 134 2.08 19.51 12.82
C SER A 134 2.41 20.78 12.02
N ASN A 135 3.19 20.70 10.94
CA ASN A 135 3.56 21.81 10.07
C ASN A 135 2.70 21.84 8.80
N ASP A 136 1.43 21.44 8.90
CA ASP A 136 0.45 21.34 7.81
C ASP A 136 0.84 20.43 6.63
N TYR A 137 1.88 19.60 6.77
CA TYR A 137 2.18 18.58 5.78
C TYR A 137 1.14 17.45 5.88
N TYR A 138 0.54 17.10 4.74
CA TYR A 138 -0.37 15.97 4.63
C TYR A 138 -0.24 15.24 3.29
N GLN A 139 0.39 14.08 3.34
CA GLN A 139 0.54 13.15 2.22
C GLN A 139 -0.61 12.14 2.24
N ARG A 140 -1.29 12.00 1.10
CA ARG A 140 -2.51 11.18 1.00
C ARG A 140 -2.27 9.88 0.27
N CYS A 141 -1.47 9.89 -0.78
CA CYS A 141 -1.26 8.70 -1.60
C CYS A 141 0.12 8.09 -1.38
N PHE A 142 0.16 6.77 -1.30
CA PHE A 142 1.36 5.98 -1.10
C PHE A 142 1.33 4.78 -2.04
N ILE A 143 2.50 4.38 -2.51
CA ILE A 143 2.71 3.05 -3.06
C ILE A 143 3.39 2.18 -2.02
N ILE A 144 3.12 0.90 -2.08
CA ILE A 144 3.81 -0.12 -1.30
C ILE A 144 4.39 -1.20 -2.20
N GLU A 145 5.43 -1.85 -1.71
CA GLU A 145 6.02 -3.05 -2.31
C GLU A 145 6.16 -4.10 -1.23
N ARG A 146 5.40 -5.19 -1.37
CA ARG A 146 5.38 -6.32 -0.44
C ARG A 146 6.58 -7.22 -0.70
N GLU A 147 6.88 -8.12 0.23
CA GLU A 147 8.03 -9.04 0.12
C GLU A 147 7.97 -9.98 -1.09
N ASP A 148 6.76 -10.29 -1.56
CA ASP A 148 6.52 -11.08 -2.78
C ASP A 148 6.71 -10.27 -4.08
N GLY A 149 7.16 -9.00 -3.97
CA GLY A 149 7.36 -8.07 -5.09
C GLY A 149 6.08 -7.44 -5.62
N LYS A 150 4.91 -7.82 -5.08
CA LYS A 150 3.63 -7.23 -5.47
C LYS A 150 3.48 -5.83 -4.92
N ARG A 151 2.81 -4.98 -5.69
CA ARG A 151 2.58 -3.58 -5.35
C ARG A 151 1.13 -3.31 -4.97
N GLY A 152 0.95 -2.19 -4.31
CA GLY A 152 -0.37 -1.64 -4.02
C GLY A 152 -0.32 -0.13 -3.86
N LEU A 153 -1.49 0.49 -3.98
CA LEU A 153 -1.73 1.88 -3.66
C LEU A 153 -2.52 1.98 -2.37
N ILE A 154 -2.18 3.00 -1.59
CA ILE A 154 -2.90 3.39 -0.38
C ILE A 154 -3.28 4.86 -0.53
N PHE A 155 -4.55 5.18 -0.36
CA PHE A 155 -5.04 6.54 -0.22
C PHE A 155 -5.56 6.76 1.20
N VAL A 156 -5.10 7.83 1.83
CA VAL A 156 -5.40 8.16 3.22
C VAL A 156 -6.21 9.44 3.26
N THR A 157 -7.38 9.36 3.89
CA THR A 157 -8.30 10.49 4.12
C THR A 157 -8.52 10.67 5.61
N ALA A 158 -8.15 11.84 6.15
CA ALA A 158 -8.43 12.20 7.53
C ALA A 158 -9.94 12.43 7.70
N THR A 159 -10.55 11.80 8.71
CA THR A 159 -12.00 11.87 8.96
C THR A 159 -12.33 12.63 10.24
N GLY A 160 -11.38 13.36 10.80
CA GLY A 160 -11.50 14.05 12.09
C GLY A 160 -10.83 13.28 13.23
N GLY A 161 -10.27 14.03 14.19
CA GLY A 161 -9.35 13.48 15.19
C GLY A 161 -8.13 12.81 14.54
N ASN A 162 -7.41 11.98 15.30
CA ASN A 162 -6.36 11.11 14.75
C ASN A 162 -6.96 9.85 14.10
N THR A 163 -8.10 9.99 13.39
CA THR A 163 -8.76 8.89 12.67
C THR A 163 -8.62 9.08 11.16
N PHE A 164 -8.28 8.00 10.48
CA PHE A 164 -8.03 7.96 9.05
C PHE A 164 -8.87 6.87 8.40
N LYS A 165 -9.50 7.19 7.27
CA LYS A 165 -9.97 6.20 6.30
C LYS A 165 -8.80 5.88 5.38
N VAL A 166 -8.46 4.60 5.27
CA VAL A 166 -7.37 4.08 4.45
C VAL A 166 -7.96 3.20 3.38
N GLU A 167 -7.85 3.63 2.13
CA GLU A 167 -8.35 2.92 0.94
C GLU A 167 -7.16 2.26 0.25
N VAL A 168 -7.27 0.97 -0.04
CA VAL A 168 -6.15 0.17 -0.55
C VAL A 168 -6.54 -0.51 -1.85
N LYS A 169 -5.64 -0.50 -2.82
CA LYS A 169 -5.71 -1.28 -4.07
C LYS A 169 -4.44 -2.08 -4.24
N ALA A 170 -4.50 -3.41 -4.26
CA ALA A 170 -3.31 -4.27 -4.29
C ALA A 170 -3.47 -5.53 -5.16
N GLU A 171 -2.35 -6.07 -5.64
CA GLU A 171 -2.25 -7.29 -6.47
C GLU A 171 -2.41 -8.62 -5.72
#